data_AF-A0A2W5AXK8-F1
#
_entry.id   AF-A0A2W5AXK8-F1
#
_cell.length_a   1.000
_cell.length_b   1.000
_cell.length_c   1.000
_cell.angle_alpha   90.00
_cell.angle_beta   90.00
_cell.angle_gamma   90.00
#
_symmetry.space_group_name_H-M   'P 1'
#
loop_
_entity.id
_entity.type
_entity.pdbx_description
1 polymer ?
#
loop_
_entity_poly.entity_id
_entity_poly.type
_entity_poly.pdbx_seq_one_letter_code
_entity_poly.pdbx_strand_id
1 'polypeptide(L)'
;RLAVWELIRSLRADGVTVVLTTHLMDEAEALADRVVIIDHGEIVASGTTKELMDSADTPQVSFETATEVDLAALHNAGIAAEAIRPLHYRLVTSVTPDIIATLAGALAAQNVTLRSLDTSYRNLEDVFLALTGRELRS
;
A
#
# COMPACT_ATOMS: atom_id res chain seq x y z
N ARG A 1 -2.70 -10.14 21.09
CA ARG A 1 -1.72 -9.61 20.11
C ARG A 1 -0.67 -8.74 20.80
N LEU A 2 -1.04 -7.62 21.43
CA LEU A 2 -0.09 -6.71 22.11
C LEU A 2 0.88 -7.41 23.08
N ALA A 3 0.39 -8.29 23.97
CA ALA A 3 1.24 -9.01 24.91
C ALA A 3 2.28 -9.97 24.24
N VAL A 4 1.93 -10.56 23.10
CA VAL A 4 2.87 -11.42 22.34
C VAL A 4 3.94 -10.56 21.67
N TRP A 5 3.55 -9.40 21.14
CA TRP A 5 4.45 -8.45 20.52
C TRP A 5 5.44 -7.86 21.53
N GLU A 6 4.96 -7.53 22.73
CA GLU A 6 5.80 -7.09 23.84
C GLU A 6 6.81 -8.17 24.25
N LEU A 7 6.37 -9.43 24.34
CA LEU A 7 7.27 -10.55 24.63
C LEU A 7 8.36 -10.71 23.56
N ILE A 8 7.98 -10.69 22.27
CA ILE A 8 8.94 -10.78 21.16
C ILE A 8 9.95 -9.63 21.22
N ARG A 9 9.49 -8.41 21.50
CA ARG A 9 10.36 -7.24 21.68
C ARG A 9 11.32 -7.41 22.86
N SER A 10 10.85 -7.95 23.98
CA SER A 10 11.69 -8.24 25.15
C SER A 10 12.77 -9.27 24.82
N LEU A 11 12.39 -10.39 24.19
CA LEU A 11 13.34 -11.44 23.79
C LEU A 11 14.42 -10.88 22.85
N ARG A 12 14.02 -10.08 21.87
CA ARG A 12 14.95 -9.38 20.98
C ARG A 12 15.89 -8.44 21.75
N ALA A 13 15.37 -7.67 22.71
CA ALA A 13 16.18 -6.78 23.54
C ALA A 13 17.22 -7.55 24.39
N ASP A 14 16.90 -8.79 24.77
CA ASP A 14 17.80 -9.71 25.47
C ASP A 14 18.81 -10.43 24.54
N GLY A 15 18.82 -10.08 23.24
CA GLY A 15 19.74 -10.64 22.25
C GLY A 15 19.29 -11.98 21.64
N VAL A 16 18.05 -12.41 21.89
CA VAL A 16 17.50 -13.63 21.31
C VAL A 16 17.14 -13.42 19.84
N THR A 17 17.57 -14.34 18.98
CA THR A 17 17.11 -14.40 17.58
C THR A 17 15.74 -15.04 17.52
N VAL A 18 14.76 -14.33 16.97
CA VAL A 18 13.37 -14.80 16.82
C VAL A 18 13.08 -15.04 15.34
N VAL A 19 12.60 -16.24 15.00
CA VAL A 19 12.01 -16.54 13.70
C VAL A 19 10.51 -16.64 13.90
N LEU A 20 9.76 -15.75 13.25
CA LEU A 20 8.30 -15.73 13.29
C LEU A 20 7.75 -16.02 11.90
N THR A 21 6.68 -16.81 11.84
CA THR A 21 5.90 -17.05 10.63
C THR A 21 4.52 -16.45 10.83
N THR A 22 4.15 -15.50 9.99
CA THR A 22 2.84 -14.85 10.05
C THR A 22 2.31 -14.61 8.64
N HIS A 23 0.99 -14.57 8.51
CA HIS A 23 0.30 -14.10 7.31
C HIS A 23 -0.25 -12.68 7.51
N LEU A 24 0.07 -12.05 8.65
CA LEU A 24 -0.39 -10.74 9.04
C LEU A 24 0.73 -9.74 8.75
N MET A 25 0.58 -8.95 7.69
CA MET A 25 1.62 -8.04 7.24
C MET A 25 1.92 -6.93 8.28
N ASP A 26 0.92 -6.50 9.05
CA ASP A 26 1.09 -5.56 10.16
C ASP A 26 2.00 -6.10 11.27
N GLU A 27 1.94 -7.41 11.54
CA GLU A 27 2.82 -8.07 12.50
C GLU A 27 4.26 -8.16 12.01
N ALA A 28 4.45 -8.54 10.74
CA ALA A 28 5.77 -8.56 10.13
C ALA A 28 6.39 -7.17 10.12
N GLU A 29 5.61 -6.15 9.76
CA GLU A 29 6.05 -4.75 9.73
C GLU A 29 6.44 -4.23 11.11
N ALA A 30 5.68 -4.57 12.15
CA ALA A 30 5.87 -4.04 13.49
C ALA A 30 6.97 -4.74 14.32
N LEU A 31 7.36 -5.96 13.94
CA LEU A 31 8.27 -6.80 14.74
C LEU A 31 9.56 -7.21 14.02
N ALA A 32 9.56 -7.31 12.69
CA ALA A 32 10.67 -7.88 11.96
C ALA A 32 11.73 -6.83 11.60
N ASP A 33 13.00 -7.22 11.74
CA ASP A 33 14.14 -6.50 11.14
C ASP A 33 14.29 -6.83 9.65
N ARG A 34 13.99 -8.08 9.30
CA ARG A 34 14.05 -8.65 7.95
C ARG A 34 12.83 -9.50 7.70
N VAL A 35 12.32 -9.42 6.47
CA VAL A 35 11.15 -10.16 6.02
C VAL A 35 11.53 -11.01 4.81
N VAL A 36 10.99 -12.23 4.79
CA VAL A 36 11.04 -13.13 3.64
C VAL A 36 9.58 -13.42 3.26
N ILE A 37 9.21 -13.05 2.05
CA ILE A 37 7.87 -13.30 1.52
C ILE A 37 7.92 -14.60 0.73
N ILE A 38 7.04 -15.54 1.08
CA ILE A 38 6.92 -16.84 0.43
C ILE A 38 5.54 -16.92 -0.21
N ASP A 39 5.48 -17.25 -1.50
CA ASP A 39 4.24 -17.59 -2.21
C ASP A 39 4.45 -18.90 -2.98
N HIS A 40 3.46 -19.80 -2.93
CA HIS A 40 3.53 -21.12 -3.58
C HIS A 40 4.81 -21.96 -3.31
N GLY A 41 5.44 -21.77 -2.15
CA GLY A 41 6.66 -22.50 -1.76
C GLY A 41 7.96 -21.89 -2.28
N GLU A 42 7.89 -20.75 -2.97
CA GLU A 42 9.04 -20.01 -3.47
C GLU A 42 9.20 -18.68 -2.74
N ILE A 43 10.45 -18.22 -2.58
CA ILE A 43 10.75 -16.90 -2.03
C ILE A 43 10.53 -15.86 -3.13
N VAL A 44 9.53 -15.00 -2.95
CA VAL A 44 9.19 -13.95 -3.92
C VAL A 44 9.82 -12.60 -3.57
N ALA A 45 10.20 -12.39 -2.31
CA ALA A 45 10.99 -11.24 -1.89
C ALA A 45 11.74 -11.50 -0.58
N SER A 46 12.88 -10.83 -0.40
CA SER A 46 13.63 -10.84 0.86
C SER A 46 14.41 -9.54 1.04
N GLY A 47 14.40 -8.99 2.25
CA GLY A 47 15.11 -7.76 2.58
C GLY A 47 14.86 -7.32 4.01
N THR A 48 15.39 -6.17 4.40
CA THR A 48 14.89 -5.47 5.59
C THR A 48 13.46 -5.02 5.37
N THR A 49 12.69 -4.87 6.44
CA THR A 49 11.32 -4.32 6.37
C THR A 49 11.34 -2.97 5.63
N LYS A 50 12.35 -2.14 5.94
CA LYS A 50 12.59 -0.88 5.25
C LYS A 50 12.90 -1.09 3.77
N GLU A 51 13.82 -1.96 3.36
CA GLU A 51 14.14 -2.19 1.93
C GLU A 51 12.93 -2.64 1.11
N LEU A 52 12.07 -3.50 1.68
CA LEU A 52 10.87 -3.96 1.01
C LEU A 52 9.85 -2.81 0.83
N MET A 53 9.77 -1.90 1.80
CA MET A 53 8.90 -0.72 1.74
C MET A 53 9.51 0.45 0.94
N ASP A 54 10.84 0.65 0.98
CA ASP A 54 11.63 1.73 0.36
C ASP A 54 11.76 1.57 -1.16
N SER A 55 11.48 0.38 -1.70
CA SER A 55 11.20 0.24 -3.14
C SER A 55 10.04 1.15 -3.61
N ALA A 56 9.34 1.80 -2.66
CA ALA A 56 8.28 2.78 -2.84
C ALA A 56 8.55 4.11 -2.10
N ASP A 57 9.72 4.73 -2.27
CA ASP A 57 10.05 6.09 -1.80
C ASP A 57 9.16 7.21 -2.42
N THR A 58 8.13 6.82 -3.17
CA THR A 58 7.09 7.71 -3.69
C THR A 58 5.83 7.54 -2.84
N PRO A 59 5.40 8.58 -2.11
CA PRO A 59 4.14 8.53 -1.38
C PRO A 59 3.00 8.20 -2.35
N GLN A 60 2.20 7.19 -1.99
CA GLN A 60 1.00 6.86 -2.73
C GLN A 60 -0.12 7.79 -2.28
N VAL A 61 -0.87 8.30 -3.24
CA VAL A 61 -2.10 9.04 -2.95
C VAL A 61 -3.28 8.18 -3.30
N SER A 62 -4.16 8.03 -2.33
CA SER A 62 -5.48 7.43 -2.50
C SER A 62 -6.56 8.49 -2.33
N PHE A 63 -7.72 8.26 -2.93
CA PHE A 63 -8.83 9.17 -2.81
C PHE A 63 -10.17 8.43 -2.81
N GLU A 64 -11.14 9.00 -2.07
CA GLU A 64 -12.53 8.54 -2.04
C GLU A 64 -13.40 9.52 -2.85
N THR A 65 -14.36 9.00 -3.59
CA THR A 65 -15.37 9.80 -4.30
C THR A 65 -16.80 9.50 -3.87
N ALA A 66 -17.72 10.45 -4.10
CA ALA A 66 -19.13 10.26 -3.78
C ALA A 66 -19.88 9.35 -4.76
N THR A 67 -19.39 9.25 -6.00
CA THR A 67 -19.94 8.45 -7.10
C THR A 67 -18.81 7.81 -7.89
N GLU A 68 -19.13 6.80 -8.71
CA GLU A 68 -18.14 6.14 -9.55
C GLU A 68 -17.44 7.15 -10.48
N VAL A 69 -16.16 6.90 -10.71
CA VAL A 69 -15.30 7.71 -11.57
C VAL A 69 -15.05 6.94 -12.86
N ASP A 70 -15.13 7.62 -13.99
CA ASP A 70 -14.62 7.09 -15.24
C ASP A 70 -13.09 7.17 -15.25
N LEU A 71 -12.45 6.02 -14.98
CA LEU A 71 -11.00 5.88 -15.00
C LEU A 71 -10.40 6.09 -16.39
N ALA A 72 -11.13 5.80 -17.46
CA ALA A 72 -10.66 6.07 -18.82
C ALA A 72 -10.60 7.57 -19.09
N ALA A 73 -11.60 8.33 -18.61
CA ALA A 73 -11.58 9.79 -18.67
C ALA A 73 -10.44 10.39 -17.82
N LEU A 74 -10.14 9.84 -16.63
CA LEU A 74 -8.96 10.24 -15.85
C LEU A 74 -7.66 9.96 -16.61
N HIS A 75 -7.53 8.78 -17.21
CA HIS A 75 -6.35 8.41 -17.98
C HIS A 75 -6.12 9.37 -19.15
N ASN A 76 -7.19 9.73 -19.87
CA ASN A 76 -7.13 10.72 -20.96
C ASN A 76 -6.73 12.12 -20.48
N ALA A 77 -7.00 12.46 -19.23
CA ALA A 77 -6.52 13.69 -18.58
C ALA A 77 -5.07 13.59 -18.07
N GLY A 78 -4.38 12.47 -18.31
CA GLY A 78 -3.00 12.23 -17.86
C GLY A 78 -2.90 11.69 -16.43
N ILE A 79 -4.00 11.26 -15.83
CA ILE A 79 -4.04 10.70 -14.47
C ILE A 79 -4.18 9.17 -14.56
N ALA A 80 -3.13 8.44 -14.23
CA ALA A 80 -3.24 6.99 -14.08
C ALA A 80 -3.72 6.66 -12.66
N ALA A 81 -4.91 6.08 -12.56
CA ALA A 81 -5.51 5.64 -11.32
C ALA A 81 -6.13 4.25 -11.47
N GLU A 82 -6.16 3.50 -10.37
CA GLU A 82 -6.78 2.17 -10.28
C GLU A 82 -7.83 2.16 -9.16
N ALA A 83 -8.89 1.37 -9.32
CA ALA A 83 -9.88 1.15 -8.27
C ALA A 83 -9.37 0.08 -7.29
N ILE A 84 -9.29 0.43 -6.00
CA ILE A 84 -8.92 -0.52 -4.94
C ILE A 84 -10.17 -1.28 -4.46
N ARG A 85 -11.28 -0.54 -4.31
CA ARG A 85 -12.61 -1.02 -3.94
C ARG A 85 -13.65 0.01 -4.43
N PRO A 86 -14.97 -0.27 -4.36
CA PRO A 86 -15.98 0.69 -4.82
C PRO A 86 -15.75 2.08 -4.22
N LEU A 87 -15.72 3.10 -5.09
CA LEU A 87 -15.55 4.52 -4.76
C LEU A 87 -14.18 4.90 -4.14
N HIS A 88 -13.21 3.98 -4.11
CA HIS A 88 -11.87 4.23 -3.58
C HIS A 88 -10.81 3.91 -4.62
N TYR A 89 -9.93 4.86 -4.86
CA TYR A 89 -8.96 4.78 -5.95
C TYR A 89 -7.56 5.11 -5.47
N ARG A 90 -6.57 4.61 -6.21
CA ARG A 90 -5.14 4.88 -5.99
C ARG A 90 -4.54 5.55 -7.21
N LEU A 91 -3.71 6.56 -7.00
CA LEU A 91 -2.85 7.09 -8.06
C LEU A 91 -1.67 6.15 -8.29
N VAL A 92 -1.42 5.82 -9.55
CA VAL A 92 -0.32 4.95 -9.99
C VAL A 92 0.89 5.78 -10.47
N THR A 93 0.71 7.09 -10.64
CA THR A 93 1.77 8.03 -11.04
C THR A 93 2.47 8.67 -9.85
N SER A 94 3.69 9.18 -10.06
CA SER A 94 4.34 10.07 -9.10
C SER A 94 3.45 11.29 -8.80
N VAL A 95 3.27 11.58 -7.52
CA VAL A 95 2.36 12.63 -7.06
C VAL A 95 3.10 13.97 -7.06
N THR A 96 2.59 14.92 -7.84
CA THR A 96 3.04 16.32 -7.85
C THR A 96 1.84 17.25 -7.63
N PRO A 97 2.06 18.53 -7.23
CA PRO A 97 0.97 19.49 -7.10
C PRO A 97 0.13 19.63 -8.38
N ASP A 98 0.76 19.58 -9.56
CA ASP A 98 0.09 19.66 -10.86
C ASP A 98 -0.83 18.44 -11.11
N ILE A 99 -0.41 17.25 -10.68
CA ILE A 99 -1.22 16.03 -10.77
C ILE A 99 -2.45 16.13 -9.88
N ILE A 100 -2.31 16.66 -8.66
CA ILE A 100 -3.45 16.86 -7.74
C ILE A 100 -4.44 17.90 -8.30
N ALA A 101 -3.94 19.00 -8.89
CA ALA A 101 -4.79 20.00 -9.52
C ALA A 101 -5.55 19.42 -10.73
N THR A 102 -4.85 18.65 -11.56
CA THR A 102 -5.43 17.97 -12.72
C THR A 102 -6.48 16.93 -12.30
N LEU A 103 -6.22 16.15 -11.25
CA LEU A 103 -7.18 15.21 -10.66
C LEU A 103 -8.46 15.93 -10.23
N ALA A 104 -8.34 17.03 -9.46
CA ALA A 104 -9.49 17.80 -9.01
C ALA A 104 -10.32 18.35 -10.20
N GLY A 105 -9.65 18.87 -11.24
CA GLY A 105 -10.29 19.34 -12.46
C GLY A 105 -11.01 18.22 -13.24
N ALA A 106 -10.38 17.05 -13.34
CA ALA A 106 -10.95 15.90 -14.05
C ALA A 106 -12.17 15.33 -13.32
N LEU A 107 -12.14 15.24 -11.99
CA LEU A 107 -13.30 14.85 -11.19
C LEU A 107 -14.45 15.86 -11.31
N ALA A 108 -14.13 17.16 -11.29
CA ALA A 108 -15.13 18.22 -11.49
C ALA A 108 -15.79 18.14 -12.88
N ALA A 109 -15.02 17.86 -13.93
CA ALA A 109 -15.55 17.68 -15.29
C ALA A 109 -16.52 16.48 -15.40
N GLN A 110 -16.36 15.47 -14.55
CA GLN A 110 -17.26 14.32 -14.45
C GLN A 110 -18.43 14.55 -13.47
N ASN A 111 -18.54 15.73 -12.85
CA ASN A 111 -19.47 16.01 -11.74
C ASN A 111 -19.33 15.06 -10.54
N VAL A 112 -18.12 14.55 -10.32
CA VAL A 112 -17.81 13.65 -9.19
C VAL A 112 -17.21 14.45 -8.05
N THR A 113 -17.80 14.31 -6.86
CA THR A 113 -17.27 14.95 -5.63
C THR A 113 -16.17 14.10 -5.01
N LEU A 114 -14.99 14.71 -4.82
CA LEU A 114 -13.90 14.17 -4.01
C LEU A 114 -14.28 14.27 -2.51
N ARG A 115 -14.27 13.15 -1.80
CA ARG A 115 -14.60 13.07 -0.36
C ARG A 115 -13.38 13.14 0.53
N SER A 116 -12.34 12.39 0.18
CA SER A 116 -11.06 12.39 0.89
C SER A 116 -9.91 12.26 -0.11
N LEU A 117 -8.75 12.77 0.29
CA LEU A 117 -7.49 12.58 -0.39
C LEU A 117 -6.44 12.29 0.69
N ASP A 118 -5.89 11.09 0.64
CA ASP A 118 -5.05 10.54 1.69
C ASP A 118 -3.70 10.14 1.09
N THR A 119 -2.64 10.60 1.73
CA THR A 119 -1.27 10.22 1.35
C THR A 119 -0.78 9.14 2.30
N SER A 120 -0.42 7.97 1.77
CA SER A 120 0.17 6.88 2.53
C SER A 120 1.52 6.46 1.96
N TYR A 121 2.34 5.86 2.82
CA TYR A 121 3.49 5.08 2.37
C TYR A 121 3.02 3.67 2.07
N ARG A 122 3.68 3.01 1.12
CA ARG A 122 3.41 1.60 0.80
C ARG A 122 3.71 0.74 2.03
N ASN A 123 2.78 -0.13 2.42
CA ASN A 123 2.98 -1.09 3.51
C ASN A 123 3.38 -2.47 2.96
N LEU A 124 3.68 -3.43 3.84
CA LEU A 124 4.05 -4.79 3.40
C LEU A 124 2.93 -5.54 2.67
N GLU A 125 1.67 -5.20 2.93
CA GLU A 125 0.51 -5.80 2.23
C GLU A 125 0.47 -5.38 0.76
N ASP A 126 0.64 -4.09 0.48
CA ASP A 126 0.75 -3.58 -0.89
C ASP A 126 1.93 -4.22 -1.65
N VAL A 127 3.08 -4.42 -0.97
CA VAL A 127 4.25 -5.12 -1.55
C VAL A 127 3.91 -6.56 -1.92
N PHE A 128 3.23 -7.28 -1.02
CA PHE A 128 2.80 -8.66 -1.27
C PHE A 128 1.85 -8.76 -2.48
N LEU A 129 0.86 -7.88 -2.56
CA LEU A 129 -0.11 -7.87 -3.66
C LEU A 129 0.56 -7.59 -5.01
N ALA A 130 1.49 -6.62 -5.04
CA ALA A 130 2.25 -6.28 -6.24
C ALA A 130 3.11 -7.45 -6.75
N LEU A 131 3.70 -8.23 -5.84
CA LEU A 131 4.55 -9.38 -6.19
C LEU A 131 3.75 -10.62 -6.61
N THR A 132 2.57 -10.83 -6.02
CA THR A 132 1.76 -12.02 -6.27
C THR A 132 0.72 -11.83 -7.37
N GLY A 133 0.53 -10.60 -7.87
CA GLY A 133 -0.46 -10.28 -8.91
C GLY A 133 -1.91 -10.54 -8.48
N ARG A 134 -2.15 -10.65 -7.17
CA ARG A 134 -3.49 -10.84 -6.61
C ARG A 134 -4.08 -9.47 -6.30
N GLU A 135 -5.19 -9.11 -6.94
CA GLU A 135 -6.07 -8.08 -6.41
C GLU A 135 -6.63 -8.57 -5.06
N LEU A 136 -6.78 -7.65 -4.10
CA LEU A 136 -7.38 -7.91 -2.78
C LEU A 136 -8.75 -8.57 -2.95
N ARG A 137 -8.79 -9.90 -2.87
CA ARG A 137 -10.05 -10.62 -2.69
C ARG A 137 -10.43 -10.50 -1.22
N SER A 138 -11.29 -9.52 -0.95
CA SER A 138 -12.07 -9.43 0.29
C SER A 138 -13.02 -10.62 0.44
#